data_AF-G5DZ77-F1
#
_entry.id   AF-G5DZ77-F1
#
_cell.length_a   1.000
_cell.length_b   1.000
_cell.length_c   1.000
_cell.angle_alpha   90.00
_cell.angle_beta   90.00
_cell.angle_gamma   90.00
#
_symmetry.space_group_name_H-M   'P 1'
#
loop_
_entity.id
_entity.type
_entity.pdbx_description
1 polymer ?
#
loop_
_entity_poly.entity_id
_entity_poly.type
_entity_poly.pdbx_seq_one_letter_code
_entity_poly.pdbx_strand_id
1 'polypeptide(L)'
;LWSQLVMLLEWWSGTKCTLFADQETVDYFGKEHVIIILNHNFEIDFLCGWTMCERFGVLGSSKVLAKKELLMVPLIGWTWYFLEIVFCKRKWEED
;
A
#
# COMPACT_ATOMS: atom_id res chain seq x y z
N LEU A 1 -2.51 -2.07 12.28
CA LEU A 1 -2.58 -3.21 11.33
C LEU A 1 -1.55 -3.09 10.21
N TRP A 2 -1.40 -1.91 9.59
CA TRP A 2 -0.42 -1.65 8.53
C TRP A 2 1.03 -1.98 8.93
N SER A 3 1.50 -1.46 10.06
CA SER A 3 2.87 -1.72 10.52
C SER A 3 3.11 -3.20 10.85
N GLN A 4 2.06 -3.95 11.25
CA GLN A 4 2.18 -5.42 11.42
C GLN A 4 2.38 -6.13 10.08
N LEU A 5 1.71 -5.69 9.00
CA LEU A 5 1.91 -6.25 7.66
C LEU A 5 3.28 -5.89 7.08
N VAL A 6 3.75 -4.67 7.30
CA VAL A 6 5.13 -4.26 6.95
C VAL A 6 6.16 -5.08 7.74
N MET A 7 5.93 -5.30 9.03
CA MET A 7 6.78 -6.15 9.87
C MET A 7 6.81 -7.60 9.38
N LEU A 8 5.67 -8.17 8.97
CA LEU A 8 5.64 -9.51 8.39
C LEU A 8 6.44 -9.59 7.09
N LEU A 9 6.36 -8.57 6.25
CA LEU A 9 7.13 -8.51 5.00
C LEU A 9 8.63 -8.39 5.30
N GLU A 10 9.07 -7.37 6.03
CA GLU A 10 10.50 -7.10 6.20
C GLU A 10 11.16 -8.02 7.23
N TRP A 11 10.62 -8.09 8.44
CA TRP A 11 11.26 -8.79 9.55
C TRP A 11 11.00 -10.30 9.51
N TRP A 12 9.75 -10.73 9.37
CA TRP A 12 9.42 -12.15 9.45
C TRP A 12 9.82 -12.93 8.20
N SER A 13 9.56 -12.40 7.00
CA SER A 13 9.95 -13.09 5.75
C SER A 13 11.39 -12.79 5.31
N GLY A 14 12.04 -11.78 5.90
CA GLY A 14 13.38 -11.33 5.51
C GLY A 14 13.42 -10.62 4.16
N THR A 15 12.27 -10.17 3.64
CA THR A 15 12.18 -9.48 2.35
C THR A 15 12.91 -8.15 2.41
N LYS A 16 13.78 -7.89 1.42
CA LYS A 16 14.47 -6.61 1.27
C LYS A 16 13.84 -5.79 0.14
N CYS A 17 13.26 -4.65 0.50
CA CYS A 17 12.79 -3.66 -0.47
C CYS A 17 13.83 -2.56 -0.64
N THR A 18 14.36 -2.41 -1.86
CA THR A 18 15.30 -1.33 -2.23
C THR A 18 14.60 -0.37 -3.17
N LEU A 19 14.59 0.91 -2.82
CA LEU A 19 14.02 1.98 -3.62
C LEU A 19 15.13 2.71 -4.38
N PHE A 20 14.93 2.90 -5.68
CA PHE A 20 15.82 3.67 -6.54
C PHE A 20 15.08 4.91 -7.02
N ALA A 21 15.64 6.08 -6.75
CA ALA A 21 15.16 7.37 -7.21
C ALA A 21 16.35 8.33 -7.26
N ASP A 22 16.28 9.36 -8.09
CA ASP A 22 17.23 10.47 -8.04
C ASP A 22 17.03 11.30 -6.75
N GLN A 23 18.05 12.08 -6.37
CA GLN A 23 18.03 12.84 -5.12
C GLN A 23 16.94 13.91 -5.11
N GLU A 24 16.66 14.54 -6.26
CA GLU A 24 15.62 15.55 -6.36
C GLU A 24 14.24 14.95 -6.01
N THR A 25 13.93 13.77 -6.53
CA THR A 25 12.71 13.03 -6.18
C THR A 25 12.66 12.64 -4.70
N VAL A 26 13.78 12.16 -4.13
CA VAL A 26 13.84 11.76 -2.71
C VAL A 26 13.56 12.93 -1.77
N ASP A 27 13.96 14.15 -2.15
CA ASP A 27 13.75 15.34 -1.33
C ASP A 27 12.27 15.68 -1.11
N TYR A 28 11.35 15.15 -1.93
CA TYR A 28 9.90 15.32 -1.78
C TYR A 28 9.20 14.18 -1.03
N PHE A 29 9.88 13.06 -0.76
CA PHE A 29 9.26 11.91 -0.11
C PHE A 29 8.71 12.25 1.28
N GLY A 30 7.43 11.88 1.48
CA GLY A 30 6.69 12.14 2.72
C GLY A 30 6.27 13.59 2.93
N LYS A 31 6.54 14.50 1.99
CA LYS A 31 6.23 15.94 2.12
C LYS A 31 5.03 16.40 1.28
N GLU A 32 4.54 15.55 0.38
CA GLU A 32 3.43 15.87 -0.52
C GLU A 32 2.52 14.66 -0.77
N HIS A 33 1.34 14.92 -1.35
CA HIS A 33 0.43 13.88 -1.80
C HIS A 33 0.81 13.40 -3.19
N VAL A 34 0.95 12.08 -3.35
CA VAL A 34 1.32 11.45 -4.62
C VAL A 34 0.37 10.32 -4.97
N ILE A 35 0.24 10.05 -6.28
CA ILE A 35 -0.40 8.85 -6.79
C ILE A 35 0.71 7.94 -7.30
N ILE A 36 0.79 6.73 -6.74
CA ILE A 36 1.76 5.73 -7.17
C ILE A 36 1.06 4.77 -8.12
N ILE A 37 1.57 4.69 -9.35
CA ILE A 37 1.14 3.70 -10.34
C ILE A 37 2.15 2.57 -10.33
N LEU A 38 1.69 1.37 -9.99
CA LEU A 38 2.52 0.18 -9.85
C LEU A 38 2.16 -0.83 -10.94
N ASN A 39 3.17 -1.50 -11.51
CA ASN A 39 2.94 -2.79 -12.14
C ASN A 39 2.55 -3.81 -11.04
N HIS A 40 1.58 -4.68 -11.31
CA HIS A 40 1.11 -5.67 -10.35
C HIS A 40 1.38 -7.08 -10.86
N ASN A 41 2.46 -7.68 -10.38
CA ASN A 41 2.93 -9.01 -10.77
C ASN A 41 2.63 -10.06 -9.69
N PHE A 42 2.65 -9.68 -8.41
CA PHE A 42 2.37 -10.54 -7.28
C PHE A 42 1.33 -9.94 -6.35
N GLU A 43 0.59 -10.81 -5.66
CA GLU A 43 -0.50 -10.44 -4.78
C GLU A 43 -0.09 -9.48 -3.65
N ILE A 44 1.19 -9.52 -3.24
CA ILE A 44 1.73 -8.74 -2.12
C ILE A 44 2.54 -7.51 -2.54
N ASP A 45 2.60 -7.17 -3.83
CA ASP A 45 3.43 -6.05 -4.33
C ASP A 45 3.12 -4.71 -3.64
N PHE A 46 1.86 -4.51 -3.24
CA PHE A 46 1.43 -3.30 -2.53
C PHE A 46 2.11 -3.15 -1.15
N LEU A 47 2.53 -4.26 -0.52
CA LEU A 47 3.24 -4.21 0.75
C LEU A 47 4.63 -3.58 0.60
N CYS A 48 5.28 -3.72 -0.56
CA CYS A 48 6.53 -3.01 -0.86
C CYS A 48 6.31 -1.49 -0.90
N GLY A 49 5.17 -1.03 -1.43
CA GLY A 49 4.78 0.37 -1.37
C GLY A 49 4.56 0.86 0.06
N TRP A 50 3.92 0.05 0.91
CA TRP A 50 3.76 0.38 2.33
C TRP A 50 5.06 0.37 3.12
N THR A 51 6.03 -0.47 2.78
CA THR A 51 7.38 -0.39 3.34
C THR A 51 8.01 0.98 3.07
N MET A 52 7.84 1.53 1.87
CA MET A 52 8.26 2.91 1.58
C MET A 52 7.52 3.90 2.49
N CYS A 53 6.20 3.81 2.58
CA CYS A 53 5.42 4.71 3.43
C CYS A 53 5.83 4.65 4.91
N GLU A 54 6.17 3.46 5.44
CA GLU A 54 6.66 3.29 6.80
C GLU A 54 8.01 4.01 7.01
N ARG A 55 8.96 3.84 6.07
CA ARG A 55 10.29 4.46 6.14
C ARG A 55 10.25 5.99 6.16
N PHE A 56 9.22 6.59 5.55
CA PHE A 56 9.01 8.04 5.53
C PHE A 56 7.93 8.52 6.51
N GLY A 57 7.43 7.65 7.41
CA GLY A 57 6.47 8.04 8.45
C GLY A 57 5.07 8.40 7.96
N VAL A 58 4.71 8.00 6.73
CA VAL A 58 3.43 8.32 6.07
C VAL A 58 2.53 7.09 5.86
N LEU A 59 2.83 5.97 6.52
CA LEU A 59 2.06 4.72 6.40
C LEU A 59 0.57 4.92 6.74
N GLY A 60 0.26 5.69 7.78
CA GLY A 60 -1.12 5.95 8.21
C GLY A 60 -1.97 6.73 7.20
N SER A 61 -1.34 7.50 6.31
CA SER A 61 -2.03 8.23 5.22
C SER A 61 -2.09 7.44 3.91
N SER A 62 -1.47 6.26 3.85
CA SER A 62 -1.44 5.47 2.63
C SER A 62 -2.82 4.87 2.30
N LYS A 63 -3.23 5.00 1.04
CA LYS A 63 -4.45 4.38 0.51
C LYS A 63 -4.10 3.55 -0.73
N VAL A 64 -4.86 2.49 -0.95
CA VAL A 64 -4.71 1.60 -2.11
C VAL A 64 -6.06 1.46 -2.80
N LEU A 65 -6.07 1.11 -4.09
CA LEU A 65 -7.27 0.64 -4.77
C LEU A 65 -7.36 -0.89 -4.60
N ALA A 66 -8.39 -1.36 -3.92
CA ALA A 66 -8.56 -2.75 -3.56
C ALA A 66 -9.68 -3.42 -4.36
N LYS A 67 -9.59 -4.73 -4.56
CA LYS A 67 -10.69 -5.53 -5.15
C LYS A 67 -11.87 -5.54 -4.17
N LYS A 68 -13.10 -5.27 -4.63
CA LYS A 68 -14.30 -5.26 -3.76
C LYS A 68 -14.50 -6.56 -2.98
N GLU A 69 -14.09 -7.68 -3.54
CA GLU A 69 -14.18 -9.00 -2.90
C GLU A 69 -13.37 -9.07 -1.59
N LEU A 70 -12.35 -8.23 -1.40
CA LEU A 70 -11.57 -8.16 -0.16
C LEU A 70 -12.40 -7.68 1.04
N LEU A 71 -13.54 -7.01 0.84
CA LEU A 71 -14.47 -6.69 1.93
C LEU A 71 -14.99 -7.94 2.65
N MET A 72 -14.98 -9.10 1.99
CA MET A 72 -15.40 -10.37 2.57
C MET A 72 -14.35 -10.99 3.47
N VAL A 73 -13.10 -10.50 3.45
CA VAL A 73 -12.01 -11.01 4.29
C VAL A 73 -12.09 -10.36 5.67
N PRO A 74 -12.39 -11.11 6.75
CA PRO A 74 -12.49 -10.54 8.08
C PRO A 74 -11.16 -9.92 8.52
N LEU A 75 -11.24 -8.95 9.43
CA LEU A 75 -10.11 -8.13 9.89
C LEU A 75 -9.52 -7.26 8.77
N ILE A 76 -8.89 -7.83 7.74
CA ILE A 76 -8.22 -7.06 6.69
C ILE A 76 -9.22 -6.19 5.92
N GLY A 77 -10.23 -6.81 5.31
CA GLY A 77 -11.23 -6.11 4.49
C GLY A 77 -12.01 -5.05 5.27
N TRP A 78 -12.40 -5.39 6.50
CA TRP A 78 -13.13 -4.47 7.38
C TRP A 78 -12.27 -3.30 7.83
N THR A 79 -11.02 -3.57 8.22
CA THR A 79 -10.10 -2.51 8.63
C THR A 79 -9.82 -1.57 7.45
N TRP A 80 -9.71 -2.10 6.22
CA TRP A 80 -9.56 -1.30 5.02
C TRP A 80 -10.81 -0.46 4.70
N TYR A 81 -12.00 -1.03 4.89
CA TYR A 81 -13.25 -0.26 4.80
C TYR A 81 -13.28 0.92 5.76
N PHE A 82 -12.92 0.72 7.04
CA PHE A 82 -12.89 1.80 8.03
C PHE A 82 -11.79 2.83 7.82
N LEU A 83 -10.73 2.48 7.07
CA LEU A 83 -9.70 3.44 6.65
C LEU A 83 -10.00 4.13 5.33
N GLU A 84 -11.22 3.99 4.81
CA GLU A 84 -11.65 4.62 3.56
C GLU A 84 -10.72 4.27 2.38
N ILE A 85 -10.24 3.02 2.34
CA ILE A 85 -9.65 2.44 1.14
C ILE A 85 -10.74 2.31 0.09
N VAL A 86 -10.40 2.60 -1.17
CA VAL A 86 -11.35 2.55 -2.27
C VAL A 86 -11.40 1.12 -2.81
N PHE A 87 -12.62 0.59 -2.91
CA PHE A 87 -12.87 -0.76 -3.40
C PHE A 87 -13.49 -0.73 -4.80
N CYS A 88 -12.79 -1.29 -5.78
CA CYS A 88 -13.24 -1.37 -7.17
C CYS A 88 -14.00 -2.67 -7.43
N LYS A 89 -15.14 -2.58 -8.12
CA LYS A 89 -15.89 -3.73 -8.63
C LYS A 89 -15.20 -4.37 -9.85
N ARG A 90 -14.26 -3.66 -10.45
CA ARG A 90 -13.49 -4.00 -11.66
C ARG A 90 -14.41 -4.21 -12.86
N LYS A 91 -15.38 -3.33 -13.00
CA LYS A 91 -16.28 -3.24 -14.16
C LYS A 91 -16.39 -1.78 -14.58
N TRP A 92 -16.06 -1.50 -15.83
CA TRP A 92 -15.91 -0.14 -16.34
C TRP A 92 -17.19 0.70 -16.21
N GLU A 93 -18.36 0.07 -16.31
CA GLU A 93 -19.64 0.75 -16.21
C GLU A 93 -20.07 1.04 -14.76
N GLU A 94 -19.40 0.44 -13.78
CA GLU A 94 -19.78 0.50 -12.37
C GLU A 94 -18.75 1.21 -11.44
N ASP A 95 -17.53 1.47 -11.93
CA ASP A 95 -16.43 2.17 -11.22
C ASP A 95 -16.07 3.48 -11.93
#